data_AF-A0A3F2RZR3-F1
#
_entry.id   AF-A0A3F2RZR3-F1
#
_cell.length_a   1.000
_cell.length_b   1.000
_cell.length_c   1.000
_cell.angle_alpha   90.00
_cell.angle_beta   90.00
_cell.angle_gamma   90.00
#
_symmetry.space_group_name_H-M   'P 1'
#
loop_
_entity.id
_entity.type
_entity.pdbx_description
1 polymer ?
#
loop_
_entity_poly.entity_id
_entity_poly.type
_entity_poly.pdbx_seq_one_letter_code
_entity_poly.pdbx_strand_id
1 'polypeptide(L)'
;MNAKSIELAAQLVPATYIQQGLDAVRSREKLVTTLLAQRRLPDDGWDDGSVELLLQTLSAMDSNNFRGSAGAGEREARVFSSIVARRHFYLSHGVGRSGDVAAVQPKAAGSSLMVQLANAMAKDVLRFAGLRAVESALVLPVATGMSLTLVLLQLKETKPNARYVIWPRIDQKSCFKSIVAAGLTPLVLETVLVKEAGKVGGQLQTDLVGMAELLNRDGMGIDGCSRIVNKSLATCSSSFKLWQAKKISFAMTLATFCPNIADTKEKSRQLTLLGAMLFSRGVSGAR
;
A
#
# COMPACT_ATOMS: atom_id res chain seq x y z
N MET A 1 -17.51 -8.10 28.33
CA MET A 1 -17.58 -8.79 29.65
C MET A 1 -17.91 -10.25 29.42
N ASN A 2 -17.35 -11.18 30.21
CA ASN A 2 -17.75 -12.59 30.10
C ASN A 2 -19.11 -12.84 30.80
N ALA A 3 -19.73 -13.99 30.53
CA ALA A 3 -21.05 -14.33 31.08
C ALA A 3 -21.10 -14.20 32.61
N LYS A 4 -20.06 -14.64 33.32
CA LYS A 4 -20.02 -14.57 34.78
C LYS A 4 -19.95 -13.14 35.30
N SER A 5 -19.18 -12.28 34.65
CA SER A 5 -19.11 -10.86 34.98
C SER A 5 -20.45 -10.15 34.76
N ILE A 6 -21.23 -10.58 33.76
CA ILE A 6 -22.56 -10.03 33.49
C ILE A 6 -23.54 -10.40 34.62
N GLU A 7 -23.55 -11.67 35.04
CA GLU A 7 -24.37 -12.13 36.17
C GLU A 7 -24.08 -11.33 37.44
N LEU A 8 -22.79 -11.12 37.75
CA LEU A 8 -22.38 -10.35 38.93
C LEU A 8 -22.74 -8.87 38.80
N ALA A 9 -22.63 -8.27 37.61
CA ALA A 9 -23.03 -6.88 37.39
C ALA A 9 -24.55 -6.68 37.57
N ALA A 10 -25.37 -7.66 37.17
CA ALA A 10 -26.82 -7.62 37.34
C ALA A 10 -27.27 -7.67 38.82
N GLN A 11 -26.38 -8.07 39.75
CA GLN A 11 -26.63 -7.96 41.19
C GLN A 11 -26.45 -6.53 41.72
N LEU A 12 -25.76 -5.66 40.97
CA LEU A 12 -25.45 -4.29 41.36
C LEU A 12 -26.30 -3.25 40.64
N VAL A 13 -26.67 -3.53 39.39
CA VAL A 13 -27.46 -2.63 38.52
C VAL A 13 -28.60 -3.44 37.90
N PRO A 14 -29.81 -2.87 37.72
CA PRO A 14 -30.92 -3.59 37.10
C PRO A 14 -30.52 -4.28 35.79
N ALA A 15 -30.90 -5.56 35.65
CA ALA A 15 -30.47 -6.41 34.55
C ALA A 15 -30.83 -5.85 33.16
N THR A 16 -31.94 -5.13 33.03
CA THR A 16 -32.35 -4.48 31.79
C THR A 16 -31.35 -3.42 31.32
N TYR A 17 -30.82 -2.61 32.22
CA TYR A 17 -29.81 -1.60 31.90
C TYR A 17 -28.45 -2.23 31.57
N ILE A 18 -28.08 -3.30 32.27
CA ILE A 18 -26.89 -4.08 31.92
C ILE A 18 -27.02 -4.67 30.51
N GLN A 19 -28.18 -5.23 30.17
CA GLN A 19 -28.42 -5.82 28.86
C GLN A 19 -28.34 -4.78 27.75
N GLN A 20 -28.97 -3.62 27.94
CA GLN A 20 -28.88 -2.50 26.99
C GLN A 20 -27.43 -2.05 26.77
N GLY A 21 -26.64 -1.95 27.84
CA GLY A 21 -25.22 -1.61 27.74
C GLY A 21 -24.40 -2.67 27.00
N LEU A 22 -24.68 -3.96 27.24
CA LEU A 22 -24.02 -5.07 26.54
C LEU A 22 -24.34 -5.08 25.05
N ASP A 23 -25.57 -4.78 24.67
CA ASP A 23 -25.97 -4.74 23.26
C ASP A 23 -25.23 -3.60 22.52
N ALA A 24 -24.96 -2.48 23.20
CA ALA A 24 -24.11 -1.41 22.67
C ALA A 24 -22.62 -1.80 22.57
N VAL A 25 -22.10 -2.66 23.44
CA VAL A 25 -20.73 -3.20 23.31
C VAL A 25 -20.65 -4.20 22.15
N ARG A 26 -21.62 -5.10 22.04
CA ARG A 26 -21.70 -6.12 20.98
C ARG A 26 -21.81 -5.50 19.58
N SER A 27 -22.45 -4.34 19.45
CA SER A 27 -22.52 -3.65 18.16
C SER A 27 -21.13 -3.25 17.64
N ARG A 28 -20.21 -2.82 18.54
CA ARG A 28 -18.81 -2.54 18.19
C ARG A 28 -18.02 -3.81 17.90
N GLU A 29 -18.23 -4.88 18.66
CA GLU A 29 -17.61 -6.19 18.39
C GLU A 29 -18.00 -6.74 17.00
N LYS A 30 -19.23 -6.46 16.55
CA LYS A 30 -19.71 -6.82 15.21
C LYS A 30 -18.93 -6.10 14.11
N LEU A 31 -18.57 -4.83 14.29
CA LEU A 31 -17.72 -4.09 13.34
C LEU A 31 -16.38 -4.79 13.14
N VAL A 32 -15.71 -5.15 14.24
CA VAL A 32 -14.43 -5.87 14.22
C VAL A 32 -14.58 -7.24 13.55
N THR A 33 -15.65 -7.97 13.88
CA THR A 33 -15.95 -9.26 13.26
C THR A 33 -16.09 -9.14 11.74
N THR A 34 -16.84 -8.15 11.28
CA THR A 34 -17.03 -7.88 9.85
C THR A 34 -15.71 -7.52 9.16
N LEU A 35 -14.89 -6.66 9.79
CA LEU A 35 -13.57 -6.30 9.25
C LEU A 35 -12.66 -7.53 9.10
N LEU A 36 -12.61 -8.40 10.09
CA LEU A 36 -11.80 -9.62 10.05
C LEU A 36 -12.30 -10.63 9.00
N ALA A 37 -13.62 -10.76 8.88
CA ALA A 37 -14.24 -11.69 7.92
C ALA A 37 -14.05 -11.22 6.48
N GLN A 38 -14.35 -9.95 6.20
CA GLN A 38 -14.32 -9.40 4.84
C GLN A 38 -12.93 -8.96 4.42
N ARG A 39 -12.11 -8.44 5.35
CA ARG A 39 -10.76 -7.90 5.12
C ARG A 39 -10.75 -6.79 4.06
N ARG A 40 -11.78 -5.95 4.12
CA ARG A 40 -12.05 -4.83 3.21
C ARG A 40 -12.19 -3.55 3.98
N LEU A 41 -12.04 -2.43 3.28
CA LEU A 41 -12.32 -1.13 3.87
C LEU A 41 -13.82 -1.06 4.23
N PRO A 42 -14.20 -0.62 5.43
CA PRO A 42 -15.60 -0.37 5.75
C PRO A 42 -16.22 0.67 4.81
N ASP A 43 -17.48 0.47 4.42
CA ASP A 43 -18.21 1.44 3.58
C ASP A 43 -18.38 2.77 4.32
N ASP A 44 -18.75 2.70 5.61
CA ASP A 44 -18.85 3.84 6.51
C ASP A 44 -17.68 3.88 7.50
N GLY A 45 -17.12 5.07 7.71
CA GLY A 45 -16.05 5.29 8.68
C GLY A 45 -16.51 4.99 10.11
N TRP A 46 -15.65 4.34 10.89
CA TRP A 46 -15.92 4.07 12.30
C TRP A 46 -15.69 5.32 13.15
N ASP A 47 -16.41 5.42 14.27
CA ASP A 47 -16.13 6.43 15.30
C ASP A 47 -14.79 6.13 16.01
N ASP A 48 -14.17 7.18 16.55
CA ASP A 48 -12.87 7.10 17.24
C ASP A 48 -12.90 6.05 18.37
N GLY A 49 -14.00 5.94 19.12
CA GLY A 49 -14.12 4.96 20.20
C GLY A 49 -14.07 3.52 19.71
N SER A 50 -14.67 3.23 18.55
CA SER A 50 -14.60 1.90 17.93
C SER A 50 -13.21 1.60 17.37
N VAL A 51 -12.52 2.60 16.80
CA VAL A 51 -11.13 2.45 16.32
C VAL A 51 -10.18 2.21 17.50
N GLU A 52 -10.28 3.00 18.56
CA GLU A 52 -9.45 2.85 19.76
C GLU A 52 -9.69 1.51 20.45
N LEU A 53 -10.94 1.04 20.54
CA LEU A 53 -11.26 -0.27 21.11
C LEU A 53 -10.56 -1.40 20.33
N LEU A 54 -10.55 -1.33 18.99
CA LEU A 54 -9.82 -2.29 18.17
C LEU A 54 -8.32 -2.23 18.45
N LEU A 55 -7.72 -1.03 18.47
CA LEU A 55 -6.28 -0.86 18.71
C LEU A 55 -5.87 -1.35 20.10
N GLN A 56 -6.67 -1.08 21.14
CA GLN A 56 -6.44 -1.59 22.49
C GLN A 56 -6.57 -3.11 22.56
N THR A 57 -7.55 -3.69 21.85
CA THR A 57 -7.72 -5.14 21.79
C THR A 57 -6.53 -5.81 21.12
N LEU A 58 -6.06 -5.25 20.01
CA LEU A 58 -4.86 -5.74 19.31
C LEU A 58 -3.62 -5.58 20.18
N SER A 59 -3.41 -4.43 20.84
CA SER A 59 -2.21 -4.24 21.66
C SER A 59 -2.16 -5.19 22.85
N ALA A 60 -3.30 -5.53 23.46
CA ALA A 60 -3.38 -6.54 24.51
C ALA A 60 -2.96 -7.96 24.06
N MET A 61 -2.87 -8.24 22.75
CA MET A 61 -2.41 -9.50 22.19
C MET A 61 -0.88 -9.58 22.01
N ASP A 62 -0.16 -8.47 22.22
CA ASP A 62 1.30 -8.44 22.14
C ASP A 62 1.95 -8.78 23.48
N SER A 63 3.02 -9.56 23.45
CA SER A 63 3.63 -10.16 24.65
C SER A 63 4.19 -9.13 25.65
N ASN A 64 4.58 -7.94 25.17
CA ASN A 64 5.01 -6.83 26.02
C ASN A 64 3.89 -6.26 26.90
N ASN A 65 2.63 -6.59 26.63
CA ASN A 65 1.45 -6.13 27.36
C ASN A 65 0.81 -7.22 28.24
N PHE A 66 1.36 -8.44 28.26
CA PHE A 66 0.83 -9.53 29.09
C PHE A 66 1.12 -9.30 30.57
N ARG A 67 0.09 -9.49 31.41
CA ARG A 67 0.23 -9.43 32.87
C ARG A 67 1.04 -10.66 33.34
N GLY A 68 2.24 -10.43 33.88
CA GLY A 68 3.12 -11.49 34.38
C GLY A 68 4.16 -12.01 33.38
N SER A 69 4.34 -11.35 32.24
CA SER A 69 5.47 -11.66 31.35
C SER A 69 6.79 -11.16 31.96
N ALA A 70 7.75 -12.06 32.15
CA ALA A 70 9.12 -11.72 32.51
C ALA A 70 10.02 -11.93 31.29
N GLY A 71 10.13 -10.91 30.44
CA GLY A 71 10.99 -10.95 29.27
C GLY A 71 12.46 -10.83 29.65
N ALA A 72 13.27 -11.85 29.35
CA ALA A 72 14.72 -11.87 29.58
C ALA A 72 15.56 -11.59 28.32
N GLY A 73 14.94 -11.41 27.16
CA GLY A 73 15.63 -11.15 25.90
C GLY A 73 16.14 -9.72 25.76
N GLU A 74 16.95 -9.51 24.72
CA GLU A 74 17.49 -8.21 24.33
C GLU A 74 16.41 -7.30 23.69
N ARG A 75 15.39 -7.91 23.06
CA ARG A 75 14.29 -7.20 22.40
C ARG A 75 12.92 -7.62 22.95
N GLU A 76 12.61 -7.09 24.14
CA GLU A 76 11.35 -7.31 24.86
C GLU A 76 10.36 -6.14 24.73
N ALA A 77 10.64 -5.19 23.83
CA ALA A 77 9.80 -4.02 23.56
C ALA A 77 9.42 -3.22 24.83
N ARG A 78 10.36 -3.13 25.79
CA ARG A 78 10.21 -2.33 27.01
C ARG A 78 10.19 -0.84 26.63
N VAL A 79 9.19 -0.11 27.11
CA VAL A 79 9.04 1.33 26.84
C VAL A 79 9.25 2.13 28.13
N PHE A 80 10.25 3.02 28.12
CA PHE A 80 10.57 3.86 29.28
C PHE A 80 9.53 4.96 29.52
N SER A 81 9.16 5.71 28.47
CA SER A 81 8.24 6.85 28.60
C SER A 81 6.79 6.42 28.37
N SER A 82 5.93 6.71 29.35
CA SER A 82 4.48 6.47 29.24
C SER A 82 3.82 7.31 28.14
N ILE A 83 4.40 8.43 27.74
CA ILE A 83 3.93 9.23 26.61
C ILE A 83 4.19 8.49 25.29
N VAL A 84 5.37 7.88 25.16
CA VAL A 84 5.73 7.07 23.97
C VAL A 84 4.87 5.81 23.89
N ALA A 85 4.62 5.14 25.02
CA ALA A 85 3.74 3.97 25.03
C ALA A 85 2.32 4.32 24.58
N ARG A 86 1.73 5.39 25.16
CA ARG A 86 0.36 5.82 24.85
C ARG A 86 0.18 6.29 23.41
N ARG A 87 1.10 7.10 22.88
CA ARG A 87 0.99 7.60 21.49
C ARG A 87 1.03 6.48 20.44
N HIS A 88 1.60 5.33 20.80
CA HIS A 88 1.69 4.13 19.95
C HIS A 88 0.70 3.04 20.36
N PHE A 89 -0.32 3.37 21.16
CA PHE A 89 -1.33 2.43 21.63
C PHE A 89 -0.74 1.17 22.29
N TYR A 90 0.46 1.28 22.89
CA TYR A 90 1.23 0.19 23.50
C TYR A 90 1.72 -0.90 22.51
N LEU A 91 1.66 -0.65 21.21
CA LEU A 91 2.20 -1.53 20.15
C LEU A 91 3.69 -1.24 19.95
N SER A 92 4.56 -2.06 20.55
CA SER A 92 5.98 -1.70 20.72
C SER A 92 6.98 -2.64 20.02
N HIS A 93 6.54 -3.79 19.52
CA HIS A 93 7.44 -4.74 18.84
C HIS A 93 7.79 -4.36 17.39
N GLY A 94 6.96 -3.51 16.77
CA GLY A 94 7.04 -3.19 15.35
C GLY A 94 6.39 -4.26 14.47
N VAL A 95 6.80 -4.32 13.20
CA VAL A 95 6.21 -5.18 12.18
C VAL A 95 7.22 -6.20 11.65
N GLY A 96 6.75 -7.38 11.26
CA GLY A 96 7.57 -8.40 10.61
C GLY A 96 8.61 -9.08 11.50
N ARG A 97 9.56 -9.73 10.84
CA ARG A 97 10.72 -10.44 11.42
C ARG A 97 12.01 -10.05 10.69
N SER A 98 13.15 -10.46 11.24
CA SER A 98 14.49 -10.06 10.79
C SER A 98 14.84 -10.35 9.32
N GLY A 99 14.05 -11.15 8.60
CA GLY A 99 14.24 -11.42 7.17
C GLY A 99 12.96 -11.33 6.33
N ASP A 100 11.83 -11.00 6.94
CA ASP A 100 10.54 -10.90 6.23
C ASP A 100 9.63 -9.91 6.96
N VAL A 101 9.35 -8.78 6.31
CA VAL A 101 8.51 -7.72 6.84
C VAL A 101 7.03 -8.11 6.94
N ALA A 102 6.59 -9.08 6.14
CA ALA A 102 5.21 -9.57 6.13
C ALA A 102 5.01 -10.79 7.05
N ALA A 103 6.07 -11.36 7.61
CA ALA A 103 5.98 -12.52 8.49
C ALA A 103 5.30 -12.18 9.82
N VAL A 104 4.53 -13.14 10.34
CA VAL A 104 3.92 -13.05 11.68
C VAL A 104 5.01 -13.08 12.76
N GLN A 105 5.00 -12.10 13.64
CA GLN A 105 5.89 -11.98 14.79
C GLN A 105 5.30 -12.73 15.99
N PRO A 106 5.91 -13.84 16.47
CA PRO A 106 5.36 -14.63 17.58
C PRO A 106 5.23 -13.84 18.89
N LYS A 107 6.08 -12.85 19.13
CA LYS A 107 6.00 -11.96 20.31
C LYS A 107 4.95 -10.85 20.17
N ALA A 108 4.37 -10.67 18.99
CA ALA A 108 3.51 -9.53 18.66
C ALA A 108 2.36 -9.96 17.73
N ALA A 109 1.49 -10.82 18.24
CA ALA A 109 0.38 -11.38 17.47
C ALA A 109 -0.62 -10.28 17.05
N GLY A 110 -0.89 -9.31 17.92
CA GLY A 110 -1.77 -8.18 17.65
C GLY A 110 -1.19 -7.25 16.60
N SER A 111 0.07 -6.85 16.75
CA SER A 111 0.78 -6.05 15.73
C SER A 111 0.83 -6.78 14.38
N SER A 112 1.03 -8.10 14.38
CA SER A 112 1.04 -8.91 13.15
C SER A 112 -0.34 -8.93 12.47
N LEU A 113 -1.41 -9.14 13.24
CA LEU A 113 -2.78 -9.10 12.72
C LEU A 113 -3.13 -7.73 12.14
N MET A 114 -2.73 -6.65 12.83
CA MET A 114 -2.90 -5.28 12.36
C MET A 114 -2.27 -5.05 10.98
N VAL A 115 -1.03 -5.52 10.78
CA VAL A 115 -0.34 -5.40 9.49
C VAL A 115 -1.03 -6.18 8.38
N GLN A 116 -1.50 -7.40 8.67
CA GLN A 116 -2.22 -8.21 7.68
C GLN A 116 -3.54 -7.57 7.27
N LEU A 117 -4.27 -6.98 8.21
CA LEU A 117 -5.47 -6.20 7.92
C LEU A 117 -5.16 -4.96 7.09
N ALA A 118 -4.12 -4.20 7.46
CA ALA A 118 -3.68 -3.04 6.70
C ALA A 118 -3.31 -3.39 5.24
N ASN A 119 -2.62 -4.51 5.03
CA ASN A 119 -2.29 -5.01 3.69
C ASN A 119 -3.55 -5.39 2.88
N ALA A 120 -4.50 -6.08 3.52
CA ALA A 120 -5.75 -6.47 2.87
C ALA A 120 -6.61 -5.25 2.49
N MET A 121 -6.74 -4.29 3.40
CA MET A 121 -7.44 -3.03 3.15
C MET A 121 -6.74 -2.19 2.08
N ALA A 122 -5.41 -2.12 2.07
CA ALA A 122 -4.66 -1.43 1.03
C ALA A 122 -4.91 -2.05 -0.35
N LYS A 123 -4.92 -3.40 -0.43
CA LYS A 123 -5.28 -4.12 -1.66
C LYS A 123 -6.71 -3.80 -2.11
N ASP A 124 -7.65 -3.75 -1.18
CA ASP A 124 -9.05 -3.43 -1.46
C ASP A 124 -9.20 -2.00 -2.01
N VAL A 125 -8.52 -1.03 -1.38
CA VAL A 125 -8.45 0.37 -1.85
C VAL A 125 -7.87 0.46 -3.27
N LEU A 126 -6.80 -0.29 -3.57
CA LEU A 126 -6.23 -0.32 -4.93
C LEU A 126 -7.25 -0.85 -5.94
N ARG A 127 -8.02 -1.89 -5.61
CA ARG A 127 -9.08 -2.43 -6.49
C ARG A 127 -10.20 -1.43 -6.69
N PHE A 128 -10.63 -0.79 -5.61
CA PHE A 128 -11.63 0.27 -5.64
C PHE A 128 -11.19 1.45 -6.52
N ALA A 129 -9.91 1.83 -6.44
CA ALA A 129 -9.26 2.84 -7.27
C ALA A 129 -9.12 2.45 -8.76
N GLY A 130 -9.50 1.22 -9.15
CA GLY A 130 -9.50 0.77 -10.55
C GLY A 130 -8.44 -0.29 -10.88
N LEU A 131 -7.54 -0.63 -9.95
CA LEU A 131 -6.53 -1.69 -10.13
C LEU A 131 -7.15 -3.08 -9.91
N ARG A 132 -8.16 -3.43 -10.73
CA ARG A 132 -8.95 -4.66 -10.55
C ARG A 132 -8.11 -5.95 -10.58
N ALA A 133 -6.96 -5.92 -11.26
CA ALA A 133 -6.05 -7.06 -11.40
C ALA A 133 -5.01 -7.19 -10.25
N VAL A 134 -5.02 -6.30 -9.24
CA VAL A 134 -4.04 -6.39 -8.14
C VAL A 134 -4.24 -7.67 -7.31
N GLU A 135 -3.18 -8.44 -7.14
CA GLU A 135 -3.19 -9.72 -6.43
C GLU A 135 -2.77 -9.57 -4.96
N SER A 136 -1.85 -8.67 -4.66
CA SER A 136 -1.32 -8.42 -3.32
C SER A 136 -0.98 -6.94 -3.13
N ALA A 137 -0.96 -6.50 -1.87
CA ALA A 137 -0.44 -5.20 -1.46
C ALA A 137 0.38 -5.38 -0.18
N LEU A 138 1.40 -4.55 -0.02
CA LEU A 138 2.26 -4.55 1.17
C LEU A 138 2.48 -3.10 1.61
N VAL A 139 2.03 -2.78 2.81
CA VAL A 139 2.29 -1.50 3.46
C VAL A 139 3.68 -1.56 4.09
N LEU A 140 4.53 -0.60 3.73
CA LEU A 140 5.91 -0.50 4.22
C LEU A 140 6.10 0.80 5.00
N PRO A 141 6.84 0.79 6.13
CA PRO A 141 7.10 1.99 6.93
C PRO A 141 8.25 2.83 6.34
N VAL A 142 8.23 3.06 5.02
CA VAL A 142 9.22 3.87 4.30
C VAL A 142 8.55 4.73 3.24
N ALA A 143 9.18 5.84 2.87
CA ALA A 143 8.69 6.71 1.81
C ALA A 143 8.76 6.03 0.43
N THR A 144 7.98 6.53 -0.54
CA THR A 144 7.85 5.95 -1.89
C THR A 144 9.20 5.72 -2.59
N GLY A 145 10.15 6.66 -2.48
CA GLY A 145 11.49 6.46 -3.05
C GLY A 145 12.23 5.26 -2.45
N MET A 146 12.15 5.06 -1.14
CA MET A 146 12.74 3.88 -0.49
C MET A 146 11.98 2.60 -0.85
N SER A 147 10.65 2.65 -0.99
CA SER A 147 9.88 1.53 -1.52
C SER A 147 10.32 1.13 -2.93
N LEU A 148 10.58 2.10 -3.81
CA LEU A 148 11.17 1.86 -5.14
C LEU A 148 12.56 1.24 -5.04
N THR A 149 13.41 1.73 -4.13
CA THR A 149 14.73 1.14 -3.87
C THR A 149 14.60 -0.34 -3.49
N LEU A 150 13.68 -0.70 -2.58
CA LEU A 150 13.46 -2.10 -2.17
C LEU A 150 13.01 -2.98 -3.35
N VAL A 151 12.11 -2.46 -4.21
CA VAL A 151 11.70 -3.17 -5.43
C VAL A 151 12.87 -3.38 -6.38
N LEU A 152 13.71 -2.36 -6.59
CA LEU A 152 14.88 -2.43 -7.47
C LEU A 152 15.95 -3.39 -6.92
N LEU A 153 16.18 -3.41 -5.60
CA LEU A 153 17.07 -4.37 -4.95
C LEU A 153 16.59 -5.81 -5.15
N GLN A 154 15.29 -6.07 -4.99
CA GLN A 154 14.71 -7.38 -5.26
C GLN A 154 14.85 -7.77 -6.74
N LEU A 155 14.63 -6.83 -7.66
CA LEU A 155 14.81 -7.08 -9.09
C LEU A 155 16.28 -7.37 -9.42
N LYS A 156 17.23 -6.70 -8.77
CA LYS A 156 18.67 -6.94 -8.95
C LYS A 156 19.07 -8.34 -8.46
N GLU A 157 18.49 -8.82 -7.37
CA GLU A 157 18.68 -10.22 -6.93
C GLU A 157 18.18 -11.20 -8.00
N THR A 158 17.01 -10.95 -8.60
CA THR A 158 16.47 -11.80 -9.68
C THR A 158 17.20 -11.63 -11.02
N LYS A 159 17.88 -10.50 -11.23
CA LYS A 159 18.63 -10.16 -12.45
C LYS A 159 20.01 -9.60 -12.06
N PRO A 160 20.96 -10.45 -11.63
CA PRO A 160 22.25 -10.00 -11.08
C PRO A 160 23.09 -9.15 -12.05
N ASN A 161 22.92 -9.38 -13.35
CA ASN A 161 23.64 -8.67 -14.41
C ASN A 161 22.99 -7.33 -14.78
N ALA A 162 21.80 -7.01 -14.28
CA ALA A 162 21.14 -5.74 -14.57
C ALA A 162 21.88 -4.59 -13.91
N ARG A 163 22.34 -3.63 -14.72
CA ARG A 163 23.07 -2.43 -14.27
C ARG A 163 22.28 -1.14 -14.47
N TYR A 164 21.31 -1.16 -15.36
CA TYR A 164 20.62 0.03 -15.86
C TYR A 164 19.13 0.00 -15.53
N VAL A 165 18.56 1.19 -15.30
CA VAL A 165 17.11 1.40 -15.20
C VAL A 165 16.71 2.45 -16.23
N ILE A 166 15.90 2.06 -17.21
CA ILE A 166 15.30 3.01 -18.15
C ILE A 166 14.30 3.87 -17.37
N TRP A 167 14.47 5.18 -17.47
CA TRP A 167 13.72 6.15 -16.69
C TRP A 167 13.15 7.23 -17.61
N PRO A 168 11.86 7.12 -18.00
CA PRO A 168 11.14 8.22 -18.63
C PRO A 168 11.21 9.46 -17.72
N ARG A 169 11.77 10.53 -18.25
CA ARG A 169 12.16 11.70 -17.45
C ARG A 169 10.97 12.32 -16.73
N ILE A 170 11.14 12.49 -15.43
CA ILE A 170 10.27 13.26 -14.55
C ILE A 170 11.13 13.98 -13.51
N ASP A 171 11.09 15.30 -13.43
CA ASP A 171 12.05 16.05 -12.61
C ASP A 171 11.69 16.05 -11.11
N GLN A 172 11.66 14.86 -10.49
CA GLN A 172 11.41 14.61 -9.07
C GLN A 172 12.59 13.84 -8.47
N LYS A 173 13.22 14.44 -7.44
CA LYS A 173 14.51 13.97 -6.91
C LYS A 173 14.44 12.58 -6.25
N SER A 174 13.36 12.24 -5.57
CA SER A 174 13.23 11.01 -4.78
C SER A 174 13.19 9.75 -5.66
N CYS A 175 12.38 9.73 -6.73
CA CYS A 175 12.29 8.58 -7.64
C CYS A 175 13.55 8.42 -8.51
N PHE A 176 14.25 9.51 -8.82
CA PHE A 176 15.55 9.43 -9.47
C PHE A 176 16.61 8.88 -8.50
N LYS A 177 16.68 9.42 -7.28
CA LYS A 177 17.62 8.97 -6.25
C LYS A 177 17.39 7.54 -5.80
N SER A 178 16.17 6.99 -5.90
CA SER A 178 15.92 5.58 -5.56
C SER A 178 16.66 4.60 -6.48
N ILE A 179 16.85 4.96 -7.76
CA ILE A 179 17.62 4.16 -8.70
C ILE A 179 19.09 4.11 -8.28
N VAL A 180 19.66 5.29 -8.00
CA VAL A 180 21.05 5.43 -7.55
C VAL A 180 21.27 4.75 -6.20
N ALA A 181 20.32 4.88 -5.27
CA ALA A 181 20.37 4.25 -3.95
C ALA A 181 20.33 2.71 -4.02
N ALA A 182 19.72 2.14 -5.06
CA ALA A 182 19.76 0.70 -5.34
C ALA A 182 21.11 0.24 -5.98
N GLY A 183 22.05 1.17 -6.21
CA GLY A 183 23.31 0.89 -6.89
C GLY A 183 23.11 0.51 -8.35
N LEU A 184 22.17 1.17 -9.04
CA LEU A 184 21.88 1.05 -10.46
C LEU A 184 22.09 2.40 -11.15
N THR A 185 22.33 2.36 -12.47
CA THR A 185 22.56 3.55 -13.28
C THR A 185 21.27 3.94 -14.02
N PRO A 186 20.72 5.15 -13.80
CA PRO A 186 19.54 5.59 -14.54
C PRO A 186 19.92 5.92 -15.99
N LEU A 187 19.20 5.35 -16.95
CA LEU A 187 19.22 5.75 -18.35
C LEU A 187 18.03 6.69 -18.57
N VAL A 188 18.33 7.99 -18.60
CA VAL A 188 17.31 9.03 -18.75
C VAL A 188 16.77 9.02 -20.18
N LEU A 189 15.48 8.76 -20.31
CA LEU A 189 14.73 8.87 -21.56
C LEU A 189 14.03 10.23 -21.57
N GLU A 190 14.50 11.14 -22.41
CA GLU A 190 13.90 12.46 -22.56
C GLU A 190 12.44 12.38 -23.05
N THR A 191 11.68 13.42 -22.75
CA THR A 191 10.26 13.49 -23.12
C THR A 191 10.08 14.13 -24.49
N VAL A 192 9.00 13.75 -25.17
CA VAL A 192 8.59 14.35 -26.45
C VAL A 192 7.43 15.33 -26.22
N LEU A 193 7.53 16.52 -26.81
CA LEU A 193 6.45 17.51 -26.77
C LEU A 193 5.40 17.17 -27.82
N VAL A 194 4.22 16.74 -27.36
CA VAL A 194 3.05 16.48 -28.20
C VAL A 194 2.11 17.68 -28.13
N LYS A 195 1.87 18.32 -29.27
CA LYS A 195 0.95 19.45 -29.40
C LYS A 195 -0.41 18.96 -29.92
N GLU A 196 -1.50 19.43 -29.32
CA GLU A 196 -2.84 19.19 -29.86
C GLU A 196 -3.20 20.28 -30.88
N ALA A 197 -3.75 19.88 -32.02
CA ALA A 197 -4.17 20.81 -33.07
C ALA A 197 -5.18 21.82 -32.53
N GLY A 198 -4.88 23.12 -32.68
CA GLY A 198 -5.76 24.21 -32.26
C GLY A 198 -5.66 24.63 -30.78
N LYS A 199 -4.72 24.06 -29.98
CA LYS A 199 -4.49 24.50 -28.60
C LYS A 199 -3.13 25.19 -28.44
N VAL A 200 -3.11 26.24 -27.63
CA VAL A 200 -1.86 26.90 -27.20
C VAL A 200 -1.22 26.05 -26.10
N GLY A 201 -0.09 25.41 -26.41
CA GLY A 201 0.64 24.54 -25.50
C GLY A 201 0.73 23.08 -25.98
N GLY A 202 1.38 22.23 -25.19
CA GLY A 202 1.52 20.80 -25.46
C GLY A 202 1.76 20.01 -24.19
N GLN A 203 1.74 18.69 -24.30
CA GLN A 203 2.02 17.76 -23.21
C GLN A 203 3.36 17.08 -23.46
N LEU A 204 4.15 16.91 -22.40
CA LEU A 204 5.32 16.05 -22.44
C LEU A 204 4.87 14.59 -22.29
N GLN A 205 5.23 13.76 -23.26
CA GLN A 205 4.90 12.34 -23.29
C GLN A 205 6.16 11.48 -23.35
N THR A 206 6.00 10.19 -23.05
CA THR A 206 7.09 9.22 -23.15
C THR A 206 7.52 9.03 -24.60
N ASP A 207 8.81 9.16 -24.87
CA ASP A 207 9.37 8.82 -26.18
C ASP A 207 9.43 7.29 -26.38
N LEU A 208 8.39 6.73 -26.99
CA LEU A 208 8.31 5.29 -27.26
C LEU A 208 9.35 4.83 -28.30
N VAL A 209 9.76 5.70 -29.22
CA VAL A 209 10.75 5.39 -30.25
C VAL A 209 12.13 5.33 -29.61
N GLY A 210 12.51 6.37 -28.86
CA GLY A 210 13.75 6.39 -28.09
C GLY A 210 13.82 5.27 -27.06
N MET A 211 12.70 4.89 -26.44
CA MET A 211 12.64 3.74 -25.53
C MET A 211 12.97 2.42 -26.25
N ALA A 212 12.43 2.21 -27.46
CA ALA A 212 12.72 1.00 -28.24
C ALA A 212 14.19 0.97 -28.70
N GLU A 213 14.75 2.10 -29.09
CA GLU A 213 16.16 2.21 -29.47
C GLU A 213 17.11 1.93 -28.30
N LEU A 214 16.82 2.46 -27.10
CA LEU A 214 17.58 2.18 -25.87
C LEU A 214 17.57 0.69 -25.53
N LEU A 215 16.43 0.02 -25.69
CA LEU A 215 16.33 -1.42 -25.49
C LEU A 215 17.18 -2.22 -26.49
N ASN A 216 17.38 -1.71 -27.71
CA ASN A 216 18.13 -2.39 -28.75
C ASN A 216 19.66 -2.12 -28.70
N ARG A 217 20.10 -0.93 -28.28
CA ARG A 217 21.52 -0.49 -28.31
C ARG A 217 22.44 -1.26 -27.37
N ASP A 218 21.94 -1.69 -26.21
CA ASP A 218 22.81 -2.17 -25.12
C ASP A 218 23.03 -3.69 -25.12
N GLY A 219 22.76 -4.41 -26.22
CA GLY A 219 22.91 -5.87 -26.26
C GLY A 219 22.05 -6.57 -25.19
N MET A 220 20.96 -5.92 -24.76
CA MET A 220 19.97 -6.46 -23.84
C MET A 220 19.17 -7.55 -24.58
N GLY A 221 19.70 -8.79 -24.54
CA GLY A 221 19.18 -9.97 -25.24
C GLY A 221 17.66 -9.98 -25.43
N ILE A 222 17.25 -9.80 -26.68
CA ILE A 222 15.88 -9.88 -27.14
C ILE A 222 15.53 -11.36 -27.29
N ASP A 223 15.22 -12.04 -26.19
CA ASP A 223 14.47 -13.31 -26.27
C ASP A 223 12.95 -13.09 -26.10
N GLY A 224 12.49 -11.83 -26.04
CA GLY A 224 11.05 -11.54 -25.88
C GLY A 224 10.50 -10.23 -26.46
N CYS A 225 11.33 -9.31 -26.97
CA CYS A 225 10.87 -7.95 -27.31
C CYS A 225 10.34 -7.80 -28.75
N SER A 226 10.67 -8.71 -29.67
CA SER A 226 10.20 -8.68 -31.07
C SER A 226 8.68 -8.79 -31.22
N ARG A 227 7.95 -9.21 -30.17
CA ARG A 227 6.47 -9.20 -30.12
C ARG A 227 5.86 -7.94 -29.51
N ILE A 228 6.61 -7.14 -28.74
CA ILE A 228 6.08 -5.97 -28.01
C ILE A 228 5.93 -4.76 -28.94
N VAL A 229 6.93 -4.51 -29.77
CA VAL A 229 6.93 -3.35 -30.69
C VAL A 229 5.92 -3.54 -31.83
N ASN A 230 5.87 -4.74 -32.43
CA ASN A 230 4.93 -5.03 -33.53
C ASN A 230 3.46 -5.11 -33.10
N LYS A 231 3.15 -5.52 -31.86
CA LYS A 231 1.76 -5.46 -31.35
C LYS A 231 1.36 -4.05 -30.91
N SER A 232 2.25 -3.28 -30.30
CA SER A 232 1.90 -1.92 -29.83
C SER A 232 1.53 -0.98 -31.00
N LEU A 233 2.22 -1.09 -32.13
CA LEU A 233 1.90 -0.36 -33.36
C LEU A 233 0.58 -0.83 -34.01
N ALA A 234 0.25 -2.12 -33.95
CA ALA A 234 -0.96 -2.67 -34.57
C ALA A 234 -2.24 -2.55 -33.70
N THR A 235 -2.11 -2.36 -32.38
CA THR A 235 -3.27 -2.40 -31.43
C THR A 235 -3.65 -1.01 -30.89
N CYS A 236 -3.04 0.07 -31.39
CA CYS A 236 -3.38 1.45 -30.99
C CYS A 236 -4.80 1.88 -31.40
N SER A 237 -5.54 1.04 -32.12
CA SER A 237 -6.92 1.28 -32.58
C SER A 237 -8.00 0.47 -31.85
N SER A 238 -7.67 -0.46 -30.94
CA SER A 238 -8.71 -1.22 -30.22
C SER A 238 -8.21 -1.88 -28.93
N SER A 239 -8.73 -1.39 -27.80
CA SER A 239 -8.84 -2.08 -26.51
C SER A 239 -7.63 -2.88 -26.01
N PHE A 240 -6.87 -2.26 -25.09
CA PHE A 240 -5.72 -2.87 -24.43
C PHE A 240 -6.16 -4.01 -23.48
N LYS A 241 -6.12 -5.26 -23.96
CA LYS A 241 -6.06 -6.47 -23.14
C LYS A 241 -4.73 -7.16 -23.42
N LEU A 242 -3.80 -7.16 -22.46
CA LEU A 242 -2.60 -8.00 -22.58
C LEU A 242 -2.09 -8.48 -21.20
N TRP A 243 -1.88 -9.80 -21.15
CA TRP A 243 -1.07 -10.64 -20.24
C TRP A 243 -1.65 -11.18 -18.93
N GLN A 244 -2.18 -12.39 -19.04
CA GLN A 244 -2.08 -13.45 -18.04
C GLN A 244 -0.65 -14.04 -18.06
N ALA A 245 -0.13 -14.41 -16.88
CA ALA A 245 1.13 -15.13 -16.66
C ALA A 245 2.45 -14.33 -16.76
N LYS A 246 2.73 -13.52 -15.72
CA LYS A 246 3.94 -13.56 -14.86
C LYS A 246 3.94 -12.30 -14.00
N LYS A 247 3.97 -12.49 -12.68
CA LYS A 247 3.92 -11.44 -11.64
C LYS A 247 5.09 -10.46 -11.81
N ILE A 248 4.82 -9.28 -12.33
CA ILE A 248 5.73 -8.13 -12.32
C ILE A 248 4.96 -6.95 -11.71
N SER A 249 5.57 -6.30 -10.73
CA SER A 249 5.07 -5.08 -10.08
C SER A 249 4.87 -3.98 -11.13
N PHE A 250 3.65 -3.43 -11.16
CA PHE A 250 3.20 -2.49 -12.17
C PHE A 250 3.53 -1.04 -11.75
N ALA A 251 4.08 -0.24 -12.67
CA ALA A 251 4.02 1.22 -12.61
C ALA A 251 2.91 1.67 -13.56
N MET A 252 1.81 2.22 -13.04
CA MET A 252 0.67 2.62 -13.87
C MET A 252 0.87 4.03 -14.42
N THR A 253 0.49 4.19 -15.69
CA THR A 253 0.19 5.49 -16.29
C THR A 253 -1.23 5.91 -15.91
N LEU A 254 -1.43 7.19 -15.58
CA LEU A 254 -2.72 7.79 -15.19
C LEU A 254 -3.84 7.57 -16.23
N ALA A 255 -3.49 7.19 -17.47
CA ALA A 255 -4.43 6.86 -18.54
C ALA A 255 -5.37 5.70 -18.20
N THR A 256 -4.92 4.74 -17.38
CA THR A 256 -5.71 3.57 -16.94
C THR A 256 -6.59 3.84 -15.72
N PHE A 257 -6.48 5.02 -15.12
CA PHE A 257 -7.37 5.49 -14.07
C PHE A 257 -8.68 5.98 -14.71
N CYS A 258 -9.83 5.58 -14.17
CA CYS A 258 -11.17 5.92 -14.68
C CYS A 258 -11.41 5.49 -16.16
N PRO A 259 -11.26 4.20 -16.51
CA PRO A 259 -11.40 3.73 -17.91
C PRO A 259 -12.80 3.91 -18.49
N ASN A 260 -13.82 4.05 -17.62
CA ASN A 260 -15.23 4.16 -17.99
C ASN A 260 -15.73 5.62 -18.06
N ILE A 261 -14.86 6.61 -17.84
CA ILE A 261 -15.24 8.02 -17.85
C ILE A 261 -14.75 8.62 -19.17
N ALA A 262 -15.69 8.85 -20.10
CA ALA A 262 -15.42 9.49 -21.38
C ALA A 262 -15.25 11.01 -21.24
N ASP A 263 -15.90 11.62 -20.24
CA ASP A 263 -15.75 13.05 -19.97
C ASP A 263 -14.38 13.38 -19.37
N THR A 264 -13.62 14.19 -20.10
CA THR A 264 -12.26 14.59 -19.73
C THR A 264 -12.24 15.46 -18.47
N LYS A 265 -13.28 16.25 -18.21
CA LYS A 265 -13.37 17.08 -16.99
C LYS A 265 -13.60 16.22 -15.76
N GLU A 266 -14.53 15.27 -15.82
CA GLU A 266 -14.77 14.34 -14.71
C GLU A 266 -13.57 13.41 -14.47
N LYS A 267 -12.89 12.94 -15.52
CA LYS A 267 -11.65 12.18 -15.39
C LYS A 267 -10.56 12.98 -14.69
N SER A 268 -10.38 14.25 -15.07
CA SER A 268 -9.44 15.15 -14.38
C SER A 268 -9.85 15.38 -12.92
N ARG A 269 -11.13 15.57 -12.63
CA ARG A 269 -11.63 15.78 -11.26
C ARG A 269 -11.34 14.58 -10.36
N GLN A 270 -11.56 13.35 -10.85
CA GLN A 270 -11.29 12.13 -10.09
C GLN A 270 -9.80 11.86 -9.92
N LEU A 271 -8.98 12.16 -10.93
CA LEU A 271 -7.52 12.10 -10.82
C LEU A 271 -6.98 13.15 -9.83
N THR A 272 -7.53 14.37 -9.85
CA THR A 272 -7.21 15.41 -8.86
C THR A 272 -7.69 15.04 -7.47
N LEU A 273 -8.86 14.41 -7.32
CA LEU A 273 -9.36 13.91 -6.04
C LEU A 273 -8.47 12.80 -5.49
N LEU A 274 -8.04 11.85 -6.34
CA LEU A 274 -7.08 10.83 -5.96
C LEU A 274 -5.74 11.46 -5.57
N GLY A 275 -5.22 12.38 -6.38
CA GLY A 275 -3.99 13.11 -6.11
C GLY A 275 -4.07 13.88 -4.79
N ALA A 276 -5.18 14.55 -4.52
CA ALA A 276 -5.46 15.27 -3.29
C ALA A 276 -5.65 14.32 -2.10
N MET A 277 -6.26 13.14 -2.29
CA MET A 277 -6.38 12.11 -1.27
C MET A 277 -5.02 11.51 -0.91
N LEU A 278 -4.17 11.26 -1.90
CA LEU A 278 -2.80 10.79 -1.71
C LEU A 278 -1.92 11.87 -1.08
N PHE A 279 -2.11 13.14 -1.43
CA PHE A 279 -1.38 14.29 -0.86
C PHE A 279 -1.79 14.57 0.60
N SER A 280 -3.10 14.65 0.88
CA SER A 280 -3.64 14.88 2.24
C SER A 280 -3.34 13.75 3.22
N ARG A 281 -3.11 12.52 2.72
CA ARG A 281 -2.68 11.36 3.52
C ARG A 281 -1.17 11.12 3.51
N GLY A 282 -0.36 12.05 2.97
CA GLY A 282 1.11 11.96 2.98
C GLY A 282 1.71 10.86 2.11
N VAL A 283 0.93 10.28 1.20
CA VAL A 283 1.34 9.20 0.27
C VAL A 283 1.99 9.77 -1.01
N SER A 284 1.69 11.03 -1.35
CA SER A 284 2.31 11.76 -2.46
C SER A 284 3.11 12.94 -1.93
N GLY A 285 4.44 12.80 -1.91
CA GLY A 285 5.39 13.85 -1.48
C GLY A 285 5.80 14.81 -2.61
N ALA A 286 4.86 15.20 -3.48
CA ALA A 286 5.10 16.33 -4.37
C ALA A 286 4.78 17.61 -3.60
N ARG A 287 5.82 18.30 -3.11
CA ARG A 287 5.76 19.76 -2.96
C ARG A 287 6.01 20.37 -4.32
#